data_AF-A0A5C5FT22-F1
#
_entry.id   AF-A0A5C5FT22-F1
#
_cell.length_a   1.000
_cell.length_b   1.000
_cell.length_c   1.000
_cell.angle_alpha   90.00
_cell.angle_beta   90.00
_cell.angle_gamma   90.00
#
_symmetry.space_group_name_H-M   'P 1'
#
loop_
_entity.id
_entity.type
_entity.pdbx_description
1 polymer ?
#
loop_
_entity_poly.entity_id
_entity_poly.type
_entity_poly.pdbx_seq_one_letter_code
_entity_poly.pdbx_strand_id
1 'polypeptide(L)'
;MASTLRDIVDSIFTPGTNEGLLRAMNWSFYALFATLSALLVATRGNVHVVALLTLSVALWASIKWFLAQIADAEAIQREERLAKERAEVDAQGGDAARPSAAVKQGKDE
;
A
#
# COMPACT_ATOMS: atom_id res chain seq x y z
N MET A 1 11.97 18.98 19.29
CA MET A 1 10.66 18.34 19.01
C MET A 1 10.17 18.60 17.58
N ALA A 2 11.08 18.84 16.61
CA ALA A 2 10.73 19.01 15.18
C ALA A 2 11.08 17.75 14.34
N SER A 3 11.83 16.81 14.91
CA SER A 3 12.26 15.58 14.24
C SER A 3 11.09 14.62 13.99
N THR A 4 10.14 14.50 14.93
CA THR A 4 8.99 13.59 14.79
C THR A 4 8.13 13.90 13.56
N LEU A 5 7.89 15.18 13.26
CA LEU A 5 7.18 15.57 12.03
C LEU A 5 7.99 15.28 10.77
N ARG A 6 9.32 15.43 10.83
CA ARG A 6 10.19 15.22 9.67
C ARG A 6 10.40 13.73 9.38
N ASP A 7 10.55 12.92 10.41
CA ASP A 7 10.64 11.46 10.32
C ASP A 7 9.31 10.86 9.82
N ILE A 8 8.18 11.45 10.23
CA ILE A 8 6.86 11.08 9.67
C ILE A 8 6.80 11.47 8.18
N VAL A 9 7.22 12.67 7.81
CA VAL A 9 7.23 13.11 6.40
C VAL A 9 8.18 12.27 5.54
N ASP A 10 9.37 11.95 6.00
CA ASP A 10 10.32 11.06 5.30
C ASP A 10 9.79 9.61 5.22
N SER A 11 9.08 9.15 6.25
CA SER A 11 8.42 7.84 6.25
C SER A 11 7.16 7.80 5.37
N ILE A 12 6.54 8.95 5.08
CA ILE A 12 5.50 9.08 4.04
C ILE A 12 6.13 8.96 2.64
N PHE A 13 7.37 9.43 2.47
CA PHE A 13 8.12 9.34 1.20
C PHE A 13 8.91 8.05 1.02
N THR A 14 9.07 7.24 2.06
CA THR A 14 9.73 5.93 1.98
C THR A 14 8.67 4.83 1.80
N PRO A 15 8.62 4.13 0.65
CA PRO A 15 7.54 3.19 0.34
C PRO A 15 7.68 1.94 1.21
N GLY A 16 6.64 1.63 2.01
CA GLY A 16 6.60 0.34 2.73
C GLY A 16 5.63 0.19 3.90
N THR A 17 5.21 1.27 4.58
CA THR A 17 4.36 1.15 5.80
C THR A 17 3.30 2.26 5.87
N ASN A 18 2.59 2.50 4.77
CA ASN A 18 1.59 3.57 4.66
C ASN A 18 0.18 3.14 5.14
N GLU A 19 0.06 2.36 6.21
CA GLU A 19 -1.26 2.03 6.82
C GLU A 19 -1.65 3.05 7.89
N GLY A 20 -0.66 3.57 8.64
CA GLY A 20 -0.89 4.51 9.73
C GLY A 20 -1.42 5.87 9.26
N LEU A 21 -0.83 6.40 8.18
CA LEU A 21 -1.25 7.67 7.59
C LEU A 21 -2.65 7.56 6.96
N LEU A 22 -2.92 6.48 6.23
CA LEU A 22 -4.25 6.18 5.68
C LEU A 22 -5.32 6.20 6.76
N ARG A 23 -5.03 5.61 7.92
CA ARG A 23 -5.96 5.53 9.04
C ARG A 23 -6.19 6.89 9.70
N ALA A 24 -5.12 7.67 9.89
CA ALA A 24 -5.21 9.03 10.43
C ALA A 24 -6.05 9.94 9.51
N MET A 25 -5.82 9.87 8.20
CA MET A 25 -6.57 10.63 7.21
C MET A 25 -8.06 10.26 7.22
N ASN A 26 -8.40 8.97 7.29
CA ASN A 26 -9.80 8.54 7.34
C ASN A 26 -10.50 9.08 8.61
N TRP A 27 -9.80 9.09 9.75
CA TRP A 27 -10.29 9.70 10.99
C TRP A 27 -10.56 11.21 10.86
N SER A 28 -9.66 11.96 10.21
CA SER A 28 -9.87 13.39 9.96
C SER A 28 -11.09 13.66 9.08
N PHE A 29 -11.33 12.83 8.06
CA PHE A 29 -12.54 12.95 7.23
C PHE A 29 -13.82 12.65 8.02
N TYR A 30 -13.82 11.60 8.85
CA TYR A 30 -14.98 11.33 9.72
C TYR A 30 -15.26 12.47 10.68
N ALA A 31 -14.22 13.07 11.28
CA ALA A 31 -14.38 14.25 12.11
C ALA A 31 -14.99 15.42 11.32
N LEU A 32 -14.50 15.67 10.09
CA LEU A 32 -15.05 16.70 9.21
C LEU A 32 -16.53 16.46 8.87
N PHE A 33 -16.88 15.23 8.49
CA PHE A 33 -18.27 14.85 8.18
C PHE A 33 -19.16 14.98 9.40
N ALA A 34 -18.70 14.57 10.59
CA ALA A 34 -19.45 14.73 11.83
C ALA A 34 -19.69 16.21 12.14
N THR A 35 -18.66 17.06 12.02
CA THR A 35 -18.79 18.51 12.22
C THR A 35 -19.76 19.13 11.21
N LEU A 36 -19.63 18.82 9.91
CA LEU A 36 -20.53 19.35 8.88
C LEU A 36 -21.96 18.85 9.05
N SER A 37 -22.15 17.59 9.45
CA SER A 37 -23.48 17.02 9.73
C SER A 37 -24.13 17.69 10.94
N ALA A 38 -23.36 17.93 12.01
CA ALA A 38 -23.83 18.67 13.18
C ALA A 38 -24.23 20.12 12.80
N LEU A 39 -23.43 20.79 11.98
CA LEU A 39 -23.74 22.13 11.47
C LEU A 39 -24.97 22.12 10.56
N LEU A 40 -25.17 21.07 9.75
CA LEU A 40 -26.32 20.96 8.85
C LEU A 40 -27.63 20.92 9.64
N VAL A 41 -27.66 20.15 10.73
CA VAL A 41 -28.81 20.09 11.66
C VAL A 41 -28.99 21.43 12.37
N ALA A 42 -27.92 22.06 12.84
CA ALA A 42 -27.97 23.35 13.52
C ALA A 42 -28.50 24.49 12.62
N THR A 43 -28.20 24.45 11.31
CA THR A 43 -28.50 25.54 10.37
C THR A 43 -29.82 25.35 9.61
N ARG A 44 -30.65 24.36 9.96
CA ARG A 44 -31.92 24.06 9.27
C ARG A 44 -31.80 23.88 7.74
N GLY A 45 -30.69 23.28 7.26
CA GLY A 45 -30.58 22.89 5.85
C GLY A 45 -30.28 24.03 4.86
N ASN A 46 -29.37 24.94 5.21
CA ASN A 46 -28.87 25.93 4.25
C ASN A 46 -28.06 25.24 3.12
N VAL A 47 -28.36 25.59 1.86
CA VAL A 47 -27.66 25.12 0.65
C VAL A 47 -26.14 25.26 0.75
N HIS A 48 -25.64 26.31 1.43
CA HIS A 48 -24.21 26.52 1.62
C HIS A 48 -23.54 25.34 2.38
N VAL A 49 -24.21 24.81 3.41
CA VAL A 49 -23.69 23.70 4.21
C VAL A 49 -23.77 22.38 3.44
N VAL A 50 -24.79 22.22 2.59
CA VAL A 50 -24.92 21.06 1.69
C VAL A 50 -23.79 21.04 0.65
N ALA A 51 -23.42 22.19 0.09
CA ALA A 51 -22.30 22.29 -0.84
C ALA A 51 -20.97 21.91 -0.15
N LEU A 52 -20.73 22.40 1.08
CA LEU A 52 -19.55 22.04 1.87
C LEU A 52 -19.50 20.53 2.19
N LEU A 53 -20.63 19.93 2.53
CA LEU A 53 -20.72 18.48 2.75
C LEU A 53 -20.39 17.70 1.47
N THR A 54 -20.95 18.12 0.34
CA THR A 54 -20.72 17.46 -0.96
C THR A 54 -19.26 17.54 -1.38
N LEU A 55 -18.63 18.72 -1.25
CA LEU A 55 -17.20 18.89 -1.54
C LEU A 55 -16.33 18.01 -0.63
N SER A 56 -16.68 17.89 0.65
CA SER A 56 -15.97 16.99 1.57
C SER A 56 -16.07 15.51 1.13
N VAL A 57 -17.24 15.07 0.66
CA VAL A 57 -17.43 13.69 0.15
C VAL A 57 -16.66 13.47 -1.14
N ALA A 58 -16.70 14.43 -2.07
CA ALA A 58 -15.95 14.37 -3.32
C ALA A 58 -14.45 14.27 -3.07
N LEU A 59 -13.93 15.05 -2.10
CA LEU A 59 -12.52 15.01 -1.71
C LEU A 59 -12.14 13.65 -1.11
N TRP A 60 -12.97 13.10 -0.23
CA TRP A 60 -12.74 11.77 0.35
C TRP A 60 -12.75 10.66 -0.72
N ALA A 61 -13.71 10.72 -1.66
CA ALA A 61 -13.78 9.78 -2.77
C ALA A 61 -12.55 9.86 -3.67
N SER A 62 -12.10 11.07 -4.02
CA SER A 62 -10.89 11.30 -4.81
C SER A 62 -9.66 10.66 -4.18
N ILE A 63 -9.52 10.78 -2.86
CA ILE A 63 -8.43 10.19 -2.10
C ILE A 63 -8.54 8.67 -2.03
N LYS A 64 -9.73 8.13 -1.74
CA LYS A 64 -9.98 6.68 -1.71
C LYS A 64 -9.63 6.02 -3.05
N TRP A 65 -10.00 6.67 -4.15
CA TRP A 65 -9.67 6.20 -5.49
C TRP A 65 -8.16 6.28 -5.77
N PHE A 66 -7.51 7.38 -5.37
CA PHE A 66 -6.06 7.55 -5.49
C PHE A 66 -5.27 6.47 -4.73
N LEU A 67 -5.72 6.13 -3.52
CA LEU A 67 -5.11 5.06 -2.71
C LEU A 67 -5.28 3.67 -3.32
N ALA A 68 -6.48 3.38 -3.84
CA ALA A 68 -6.72 2.12 -4.55
C ALA A 68 -5.78 1.99 -5.76
N GLN A 69 -5.57 3.09 -6.48
CA GLN A 69 -4.67 3.11 -7.63
C GLN A 69 -3.20 2.88 -7.25
N ILE A 70 -2.74 3.43 -6.12
CA ILE A 70 -1.38 3.17 -5.60
C ILE A 70 -1.24 1.71 -5.14
N ALA A 71 -2.23 1.18 -4.42
CA ALA A 71 -2.20 -0.20 -3.94
C ALA A 71 -2.14 -1.21 -5.09
N ASP A 72 -2.87 -0.94 -6.18
CA ASP A 72 -2.86 -1.76 -7.39
C ASP A 72 -1.47 -1.75 -8.07
N ALA A 73 -0.83 -0.58 -8.14
CA ALA A 73 0.53 -0.46 -8.68
C ALA A 73 1.59 -1.19 -7.82
N GLU A 74 1.45 -1.17 -6.49
CA GLU A 74 2.33 -1.94 -5.59
C GLU A 74 2.11 -3.45 -5.69
N ALA A 75 0.87 -3.91 -5.88
CA ALA A 75 0.55 -5.34 -5.99
C ALA A 75 1.27 -5.97 -7.19
N ILE A 76 1.26 -5.30 -8.34
CA ILE A 76 1.94 -5.75 -9.56
C ILE A 76 3.47 -5.88 -9.33
N GLN A 77 4.08 -4.93 -8.61
CA GLN A 77 5.51 -4.97 -8.28
C GLN A 77 5.89 -6.11 -7.32
N ARG A 78 5.00 -6.46 -6.37
CA ARG A 78 5.24 -7.59 -5.46
C ARG A 78 5.18 -8.93 -6.19
N GLU A 79 4.24 -9.10 -7.11
CA GLU A 79 4.13 -10.34 -7.89
C GLU A 79 5.36 -10.60 -8.77
N GLU A 80 5.91 -9.56 -9.41
CA GLU A 80 7.15 -9.68 -10.20
C GLU A 80 8.37 -10.03 -9.34
N ARG A 81 8.48 -9.47 -8.12
CA ARG A 81 9.55 -9.83 -7.18
C ARG A 81 9.45 -11.28 -6.72
N LEU A 82 8.24 -11.72 -6.37
CA LEU A 82 7.99 -13.11 -5.95
C LEU A 82 8.24 -14.10 -7.09
N ALA A 83 7.94 -13.74 -8.33
CA ALA A 83 8.22 -14.57 -9.51
C ALA A 83 9.73 -14.71 -9.77
N LYS A 84 10.50 -13.64 -9.62
CA LYS A 84 11.97 -13.67 -9.75
C LYS A 84 12.62 -14.48 -8.63
N GLU A 85 12.16 -14.32 -7.40
CA GLU A 85 12.67 -15.07 -6.24
C GLU A 85 12.38 -16.57 -6.39
N ARG A 86 11.19 -16.95 -6.86
CA ARG A 86 10.88 -18.36 -7.18
C ARG A 86 11.76 -18.92 -8.31
N ALA A 87 12.01 -18.14 -9.36
CA ALA A 87 12.88 -18.56 -10.45
C ALA A 87 14.35 -18.74 -10.02
N GLU A 88 14.86 -17.91 -9.11
CA GLU A 88 16.20 -18.09 -8.53
C GLU A 88 16.28 -19.27 -7.56
N VAL A 89 15.23 -19.49 -6.74
CA VAL A 89 15.15 -20.64 -5.82
C VAL A 89 15.08 -21.96 -6.60
N ASP A 90 14.34 -22.01 -7.71
CA ASP A 90 14.27 -23.18 -8.59
C ASP A 90 15.58 -23.42 -9.37
N ALA A 91 16.27 -22.34 -9.78
CA ALA A 91 17.58 -22.43 -10.43
C ALA A 91 18.68 -22.90 -9.46
N GLN A 92 18.61 -22.52 -8.19
CA GLN A 92 19.59 -22.90 -7.17
C GLN A 92 19.27 -24.27 -6.53
N GLY A 93 18.00 -24.68 -6.50
CA GLY A 93 17.56 -26.02 -6.08
C GLY A 93 17.82 -27.14 -7.11
N GLY A 94 18.00 -26.79 -8.39
CA GLY A 94 18.29 -27.73 -9.47
C GLY A 94 19.74 -28.25 -9.52
N ASP A 95 20.69 -27.60 -8.83
CA ASP A 95 22.12 -27.97 -8.87
C ASP A 95 22.48 -29.05 -7.82
N ALA A 96 21.67 -29.23 -6.78
CA ALA A 96 21.88 -30.26 -5.75
C ALA A 96 21.39 -31.67 -6.15
N ALA A 97 20.71 -31.82 -7.29
CA ALA A 97 20.05 -33.06 -7.71
C ALA A 97 20.64 -33.71 -8.98
N ARG A 98 21.89 -33.41 -9.35
CA ARG A 98 22.67 -34.32 -10.20
C ARG A 98 23.46 -35.27 -9.30
N PRO A 99 22.98 -36.51 -9.04
CA PRO A 99 23.86 -37.52 -8.51
C PRO A 99 24.97 -37.71 -9.53
N SER A 100 26.19 -37.33 -9.15
CA SER A 100 27.42 -37.75 -9.79
C SER A 100 27.51 -39.27 -9.69
N ALA A 101 26.77 -39.95 -10.57
CA ALA A 101 26.63 -41.40 -10.66
C ALA A 101 26.99 -41.90 -12.07
N ALA A 102 27.94 -41.24 -12.73
CA ALA A 102 28.43 -41.67 -14.04
C ALA A 102 29.94 -41.43 -14.23
N VAL A 103 30.77 -41.80 -13.25
CA VAL A 103 32.19 -42.16 -13.49
C VAL A 103 32.51 -43.40 -12.63
N LYS A 104 32.03 -44.56 -13.09
CA LYS A 104 32.65 -45.87 -12.85
C LYS A 104 32.34 -46.76 -14.05
N GLN A 105 33.15 -46.66 -15.09
CA GLN A 105 33.36 -47.79 -15.98
C GLN A 105 34.70 -47.68 -16.72
N GLY A 106 35.57 -48.66 -16.45
CA GLY A 106 36.70 -49.04 -17.29
C GLY A 106 38.05 -48.44 -16.88
N LYS A 107 38.87 -49.22 -16.17
CA LYS A 107 40.17 -49.69 -16.69
C LYS A 107 40.91 -50.49 -15.62
N ASP A 108 40.58 -51.77 -15.59
CA ASP A 108 41.34 -52.85 -15.00
C ASP A 108 41.94 -53.62 -16.18
N GLU A 109 43.15 -53.22 -16.59
CA GLU A 109 44.11 -53.99 -17.40
C GLU A 109 45.53 -53.59 -16.99
#